data_AF-A0A7C5R9V2-F1
#
_entry.id   AF-A0A7C5R9V2-F1
#
_cell.length_a   1.000
_cell.length_b   1.000
_cell.length_c   1.000
_cell.angle_alpha   90.00
_cell.angle_beta   90.00
_cell.angle_gamma   90.00
#
_symmetry.space_group_name_H-M   'P 1'
#
loop_
_entity.id
_entity.type
_entity.pdbx_description
1 polymer ?
#
loop_
_entity_poly.entity_id
_entity_poly.type
_entity_poly.pdbx_seq_one_letter_code
_entity_poly.pdbx_strand_id
1 'polypeptide(L)'
;MLPAQARKHNTMTVNQRIAALRAAMKERQLDAYIIPSADPHQSEYMADHWKVLQWISGFTGSAGTVVVTSDHAGLWTDSRYFLQAATQLKGTCVKLHQLNVPHTPEHRQWLREKLPRGSRIGFDGRLFTVGQVRAMAKFFYEKNFLLNSATDLIAGLWTNRPPLPRAPLFEHPVKYAGAGRPKKLKAVREKMAGATHYLISTLDDTAWLFNLRGADVACNPVFYAYTIVGKKKAWLFVNKSKVPQKLMHKLNKDGIILKPYNSLNTFLNKLGKNSHILIDKSSTSIQVYNAIEKEKIINGSNITAPLKAVKNKKETALLRQTMVKDGTALVRLFRWLENTLEKRPVPETEVAEKLI
;
A
#
# COMPACT_ATOMS: atom_id res chain seq x y z
N MET A 1 -12.68 5.34 -20.44
CA MET A 1 -13.54 6.23 -19.63
C MET A 1 -14.32 5.39 -18.63
N LEU A 2 -14.29 5.71 -17.33
CA LEU A 2 -15.22 5.10 -16.36
C LEU A 2 -16.66 5.54 -16.69
N PRO A 3 -17.65 4.63 -16.68
CA PRO A 3 -19.01 4.98 -17.08
C PRO A 3 -19.61 6.06 -16.16
N ALA A 4 -20.33 7.00 -16.78
CA ALA A 4 -20.91 8.20 -16.19
C ALA A 4 -21.95 7.96 -15.06
N GLN A 5 -22.21 6.70 -14.67
CA GLN A 5 -23.18 6.32 -13.64
C GLN A 5 -22.61 6.29 -12.21
N ALA A 6 -21.29 6.44 -12.01
CA ALA A 6 -20.67 6.51 -10.68
C ALA A 6 -20.65 7.93 -10.05
N ARG A 7 -21.30 8.93 -10.66
CA ARG A 7 -21.30 10.34 -10.19
C ARG A 7 -22.32 10.65 -9.10
N LYS A 8 -23.18 9.71 -8.69
CA LYS A 8 -24.10 9.87 -7.56
C LYS A 8 -23.54 9.11 -6.36
N HIS A 9 -23.46 9.79 -5.21
CA HIS A 9 -22.86 9.39 -3.93
C HIS A 9 -21.41 9.81 -3.71
N ASN A 10 -21.13 11.12 -3.77
CA ASN A 10 -20.11 11.71 -2.90
C ASN A 10 -20.70 13.04 -2.39
N THR A 11 -21.48 12.98 -1.31
CA THR A 11 -22.35 14.09 -0.86
C THR A 11 -21.58 15.29 -0.32
N MET A 12 -20.30 15.13 0.04
CA MET A 12 -19.49 16.23 0.58
C MET A 12 -18.52 16.75 -0.48
N THR A 13 -18.42 18.06 -0.64
CA THR A 13 -17.33 18.72 -1.37
C THR A 13 -15.99 18.56 -0.64
N VAL A 14 -14.86 18.79 -1.33
CA VAL A 14 -13.52 18.77 -0.69
C VAL A 14 -13.48 19.71 0.53
N ASN A 15 -14.03 20.92 0.41
CA ASN A 15 -14.06 21.89 1.50
C ASN A 15 -14.85 21.37 2.71
N GLN A 16 -16.00 20.71 2.47
CA GLN A 16 -16.78 20.10 3.55
C GLN A 16 -16.02 18.95 4.21
N ARG A 17 -15.29 18.12 3.45
CA ARG A 17 -14.48 17.02 4.00
C ARG A 17 -13.35 17.55 4.89
N ILE A 18 -12.67 18.62 4.47
CA ILE A 18 -11.64 19.29 5.27
C ILE A 18 -12.23 19.91 6.54
N ALA A 19 -13.40 20.56 6.45
CA ALA A 19 -14.09 21.11 7.62
C ALA A 19 -14.48 20.02 8.63
N ALA A 20 -15.01 18.89 8.16
CA ALA A 20 -15.36 17.77 9.02
C ALA A 20 -14.12 17.10 9.64
N LEU A 21 -13.01 17.00 8.90
CA LEU A 21 -11.73 16.53 9.45
C LEU A 21 -11.23 17.46 10.56
N ARG A 22 -11.30 18.78 10.38
CA ARG A 22 -10.93 19.76 11.42
C ARG A 22 -11.79 19.62 12.69
N ALA A 23 -13.09 19.40 12.53
CA ALA A 23 -13.98 19.13 13.66
C ALA A 23 -13.54 17.86 14.43
N ALA A 24 -13.30 16.76 13.71
CA ALA A 24 -12.82 15.51 14.30
C ALA A 24 -11.42 15.65 14.93
N MET A 25 -10.53 16.46 14.35
CA MET A 25 -9.23 16.81 14.95
C MET A 25 -9.39 17.55 16.27
N LYS A 26 -10.30 18.54 16.34
CA LYS A 26 -10.58 19.31 17.56
C LYS A 26 -11.08 18.41 18.69
N GLU A 27 -11.99 17.49 18.41
CA GLU A 27 -12.48 16.49 19.37
C GLU A 27 -11.37 15.60 19.93
N ARG A 28 -10.35 15.30 19.11
CA ARG A 28 -9.18 14.50 19.51
C ARG A 28 -7.99 15.33 19.98
N GLN A 29 -8.16 16.65 20.11
CA GLN A 29 -7.12 17.60 20.50
C GLN A 29 -5.85 17.45 19.64
N LEU A 30 -6.02 17.41 18.32
CA LEU A 30 -4.93 17.33 17.34
C LEU A 30 -4.73 18.69 16.67
N ASP A 31 -3.49 19.14 16.60
CA ASP A 31 -3.10 20.40 15.96
C ASP A 31 -2.87 20.23 14.45
N ALA A 32 -2.46 19.02 14.05
CA ALA A 32 -2.33 18.64 12.65
C ALA A 32 -2.69 17.18 12.40
N TYR A 33 -3.06 16.88 11.16
CA TYR A 33 -3.31 15.53 10.68
C TYR A 33 -2.61 15.29 9.35
N ILE A 34 -1.86 14.19 9.26
CA ILE A 34 -1.05 13.83 8.07
C ILE A 34 -1.68 12.63 7.37
N ILE A 35 -1.90 12.75 6.06
CA ILE A 35 -2.52 11.73 5.20
C ILE A 35 -1.58 11.46 4.02
N PRO A 36 -0.91 10.30 3.96
CA PRO A 36 -0.02 9.94 2.87
C PRO A 36 -0.80 9.30 1.71
N SER A 37 -0.19 9.24 0.53
CA SER A 37 -0.58 8.29 -0.52
C SER A 37 0.02 6.91 -0.19
N ALA A 38 -0.63 6.16 0.70
CA ALA A 38 -0.19 4.81 1.07
C ALA A 38 -1.36 3.93 1.52
N ASP A 39 -1.13 2.62 1.53
CA ASP A 39 -2.00 1.63 2.15
C ASP A 39 -1.24 0.88 3.28
N PRO A 40 -1.89 -0.04 4.03
CA PRO A 40 -1.25 -0.77 5.13
C PRO A 40 -0.06 -1.65 4.74
N HIS A 41 0.13 -1.87 3.45
CA HIS A 41 1.14 -2.75 2.88
C HIS A 41 2.20 -1.99 2.08
N GLN A 42 2.13 -0.65 2.09
CA GLN A 42 3.04 0.25 1.38
C GLN A 42 3.06 -0.01 -0.14
N SER A 43 1.88 -0.30 -0.69
CA SER A 43 1.70 -0.52 -2.13
C SER A 43 1.86 0.79 -2.91
N GLU A 44 2.49 0.72 -4.08
CA GLU A 44 2.61 1.85 -5.01
C GLU A 44 1.25 2.25 -5.60
N TYR A 45 0.51 1.25 -6.10
CA TYR A 45 -0.89 1.38 -6.48
C TYR A 45 -1.75 0.71 -5.41
N MET A 46 -2.95 1.23 -5.18
CA MET A 46 -3.82 0.77 -4.11
C MET A 46 -5.27 0.64 -4.57
N ALA A 47 -6.02 -0.23 -3.91
CA ALA A 47 -7.46 -0.32 -4.11
C ALA A 47 -8.16 0.99 -3.72
N ASP A 48 -9.32 1.26 -4.31
CA ASP A 48 -10.09 2.49 -4.05
C ASP A 48 -10.39 2.71 -2.56
N HIS A 49 -10.54 1.62 -1.80
CA HIS A 49 -10.67 1.67 -0.34
C HIS A 49 -9.55 2.47 0.35
N TRP A 50 -8.32 2.45 -0.16
CA TRP A 50 -7.15 3.09 0.45
C TRP A 50 -6.81 4.45 -0.17
N LYS A 51 -7.55 4.91 -1.17
CA LYS A 51 -7.35 6.22 -1.82
C LYS A 51 -7.85 7.39 -0.95
N VAL A 52 -7.42 7.41 0.30
CA VAL A 52 -7.78 8.39 1.33
C VAL A 52 -7.33 9.79 0.93
N LEU A 53 -6.11 9.91 0.40
CA LEU A 53 -5.57 11.17 -0.09
C LEU A 53 -6.45 11.76 -1.21
N GLN A 54 -6.85 10.92 -2.17
CA GLN A 54 -7.75 11.32 -3.26
C GLN A 54 -9.12 11.72 -2.72
N TRP A 55 -9.66 10.97 -1.77
CA TRP A 55 -10.95 11.32 -1.16
C TRP A 55 -10.89 12.64 -0.41
N ILE A 56 -9.87 12.90 0.41
CA ILE A 56 -9.83 14.13 1.22
C ILE A 56 -9.55 15.38 0.39
N SER A 57 -8.75 15.28 -0.68
CA SER A 57 -8.27 16.44 -1.45
C SER A 57 -8.86 16.60 -2.85
N GLY A 58 -9.40 15.53 -3.44
CA GLY A 58 -9.80 15.48 -4.86
C GLY A 58 -8.63 15.23 -5.82
N PHE A 59 -7.38 15.23 -5.35
CA PHE A 59 -6.21 14.97 -6.18
C PHE A 59 -6.05 13.48 -6.50
N THR A 60 -5.81 13.16 -7.77
CA THR A 60 -5.81 11.77 -8.28
C THR A 60 -4.43 11.26 -8.68
N GLY A 61 -3.36 12.03 -8.47
CA GLY A 61 -2.00 11.56 -8.72
C GLY A 61 -1.57 10.48 -7.73
N SER A 62 -0.61 9.64 -8.11
CA SER A 62 -0.21 8.49 -7.29
C SER A 62 0.70 8.86 -6.12
N ALA A 63 1.34 10.03 -6.16
CA ALA A 63 2.26 10.49 -5.12
C ALA A 63 1.80 11.81 -4.48
N GLY A 64 1.78 11.84 -3.16
CA GLY A 64 1.60 13.06 -2.40
C GLY A 64 1.32 12.82 -0.92
N THR A 65 1.31 13.91 -0.17
CA THR A 65 0.93 13.94 1.25
C THR A 65 0.04 15.14 1.49
N VAL A 66 -1.13 14.90 2.10
CA VAL A 66 -2.00 15.97 2.60
C VAL A 66 -1.69 16.22 4.06
N VAL A 67 -1.56 17.49 4.44
CA VAL A 67 -1.48 17.94 5.83
C VAL A 67 -2.59 18.93 6.08
N VAL A 68 -3.34 18.72 7.16
CA VAL A 68 -4.42 19.61 7.60
C VAL A 68 -4.11 20.11 9.01
N THR A 69 -4.20 21.42 9.22
CA THR A 69 -4.19 22.09 10.53
C THR A 69 -5.56 22.75 10.75
N SER A 70 -5.74 23.45 11.87
CA SER A 70 -6.95 24.21 12.17
C SER A 70 -7.31 25.24 11.09
N ASP A 71 -6.31 25.84 10.44
CA ASP A 71 -6.43 26.96 9.52
C ASP A 71 -5.92 26.66 8.10
N HIS A 72 -4.99 25.71 7.93
CA HIS A 72 -4.40 25.34 6.64
C HIS A 72 -4.78 23.93 6.18
N ALA A 73 -4.81 23.72 4.87
CA ALA A 73 -4.84 22.40 4.25
C ALA A 73 -3.90 22.44 3.05
N GLY A 74 -2.91 21.56 3.02
CA GLY A 74 -1.90 21.54 1.97
C GLY A 74 -1.74 20.15 1.35
N LEU A 75 -1.44 20.10 0.06
CA LEU A 75 -1.02 18.90 -0.67
C LEU A 75 0.44 19.10 -1.12
N TRP A 76 1.34 18.26 -0.64
CA TRP A 76 2.71 18.15 -1.14
C TRP A 76 2.78 17.05 -2.19
N THR A 77 3.25 17.36 -3.39
CA THR A 77 3.46 16.38 -4.47
C THR A 77 4.69 16.76 -5.30
N ASP A 78 5.16 15.84 -6.12
CA ASP A 78 6.35 16.02 -6.97
C ASP A 78 6.02 16.58 -8.36
N SER A 79 7.06 16.91 -9.13
CA SER A 79 6.96 17.64 -10.40
C SER A 79 6.14 16.95 -11.47
N ARG A 80 5.94 15.62 -11.37
CA ARG A 80 5.06 14.87 -12.29
C ARG A 80 3.61 15.34 -12.20
N TYR A 81 3.22 15.94 -11.08
CA TYR A 81 1.83 16.22 -10.76
C TYR A 81 1.50 17.69 -10.56
N PHE A 82 2.42 18.64 -10.79
CA PHE A 82 2.16 20.07 -10.53
C PHE A 82 0.96 20.61 -11.32
N LEU A 83 0.92 20.37 -12.64
CA LEU A 83 -0.18 20.83 -13.50
C LEU A 83 -1.50 20.14 -13.16
N GLN A 84 -1.45 18.82 -12.93
CA GLN A 84 -2.61 18.02 -12.52
C GLN A 84 -3.19 18.51 -11.19
N ALA A 85 -2.33 18.72 -10.18
CA ALA A 85 -2.74 19.18 -8.86
C ALA A 85 -3.30 20.60 -8.91
N ALA A 86 -2.65 21.53 -9.62
CA ALA A 86 -3.17 22.89 -9.79
C ALA A 86 -4.57 22.90 -10.39
N THR A 87 -4.81 22.03 -11.38
CA THR A 87 -6.12 21.89 -12.03
C THR A 87 -7.15 21.26 -11.08
N GLN A 88 -6.80 20.18 -10.40
CA GLN A 88 -7.74 19.40 -9.57
C GLN A 88 -8.08 20.06 -8.23
N LEU A 89 -7.18 20.91 -7.70
CA LEU A 89 -7.40 21.63 -6.46
C LEU A 89 -8.11 22.98 -6.67
N LYS A 90 -8.33 23.41 -7.92
CA LYS A 90 -9.00 24.68 -8.24
C LYS A 90 -10.38 24.76 -7.58
N GLY A 91 -10.63 25.84 -6.84
CA GLY A 91 -11.89 26.05 -6.11
C GLY A 91 -11.98 25.33 -4.76
N THR A 92 -10.95 24.58 -4.37
CA THR A 92 -10.87 23.95 -3.05
C THR A 92 -10.04 24.80 -2.07
N CYS A 93 -10.17 24.53 -0.76
CA CYS A 93 -9.33 25.14 0.28
C CYS A 93 -7.93 24.51 0.38
N VAL A 94 -7.65 23.44 -0.37
CA VAL A 94 -6.36 22.73 -0.33
C VAL A 94 -5.35 23.47 -1.19
N LYS A 95 -4.22 23.86 -0.59
CA LYS A 95 -3.13 24.57 -1.26
C LYS A 95 -2.10 23.57 -1.79
N LEU A 96 -1.68 23.74 -3.04
CA LEU A 96 -0.57 22.99 -3.61
C LEU A 96 0.76 23.48 -3.03
N HIS A 97 1.55 22.56 -2.50
CA HIS A 97 2.95 22.75 -2.13
C HIS A 97 3.79 21.90 -3.08
N GLN A 98 4.54 22.56 -3.97
CA GLN A 98 5.41 21.89 -4.94
C GLN A 98 6.68 21.44 -4.23
N LEU A 99 6.98 20.14 -4.25
CA LEU A 99 8.24 19.64 -3.68
C LEU A 99 9.42 20.15 -4.50
N ASN A 100 10.45 20.63 -3.82
CA ASN A 100 11.71 21.04 -4.45
C ASN A 100 12.53 19.82 -4.85
N VAL A 101 12.50 18.78 -4.02
CA VAL A 101 13.17 17.51 -4.29
C VAL A 101 12.14 16.37 -4.27
N PRO A 102 12.05 15.53 -5.33
CA PRO A 102 11.13 14.41 -5.32
C PRO A 102 11.35 13.48 -4.11
N HIS A 103 10.25 12.98 -3.56
CA HIS A 103 10.22 12.04 -2.43
C HIS A 103 10.78 12.57 -1.09
N THR A 104 11.09 13.87 -0.98
CA THR A 104 11.46 14.47 0.31
C THR A 104 10.20 14.84 1.11
N PRO A 105 10.18 14.58 2.43
CA PRO A 105 9.03 14.88 3.27
C PRO A 105 9.06 16.35 3.74
N GLU A 106 9.04 17.30 2.80
CA GLU A 106 9.11 18.76 3.07
C GLU A 106 7.95 19.26 3.92
N HIS A 107 6.80 18.58 3.89
CA HIS A 107 5.68 18.83 4.80
C HIS A 107 6.08 18.78 6.29
N ARG A 108 7.13 18.00 6.65
CA ARG A 108 7.65 17.98 8.02
C ARG A 108 8.33 19.30 8.38
N GLN A 109 9.12 19.87 7.47
CA GLN A 109 9.75 21.16 7.70
C GLN A 109 8.69 22.25 7.88
N TRP A 110 7.69 22.26 6.99
CA TRP A 110 6.56 23.18 7.10
C TRP A 110 5.83 23.06 8.45
N LEU A 111 5.54 21.84 8.92
CA LEU A 111 4.95 21.61 10.24
C LEU A 111 5.82 22.14 11.38
N ARG A 112 7.15 21.95 11.30
CA ARG A 112 8.12 22.40 12.31
C ARG A 112 8.16 23.93 12.43
N GLU A 113 7.97 24.63 11.31
CA GLU A 113 7.93 26.09 11.25
C GLU A 113 6.58 26.66 11.70
N LYS A 114 5.46 25.98 11.36
CA LYS A 114 4.12 26.50 11.60
C LYS A 114 3.53 26.16 12.96
N LEU A 115 3.85 24.99 13.52
CA LEU A 115 3.25 24.56 14.77
C LEU A 115 4.07 24.96 16.01
N PRO A 116 3.40 25.34 17.11
CA PRO A 116 4.07 25.64 18.38
C PRO A 116 4.67 24.39 19.01
N ARG A 117 5.65 24.59 19.91
CA ARG A 117 6.26 23.50 20.69
C ARG A 117 5.17 22.69 21.42
N GLY A 118 5.29 21.37 21.43
CA GLY A 118 4.32 20.49 22.11
C GLY A 118 3.10 20.08 21.28
N SER A 119 2.99 20.53 20.03
CA SER A 119 1.84 20.20 19.19
C SER A 119 1.63 18.70 18.96
N ARG A 120 0.37 18.30 18.86
CA ARG A 120 -0.09 16.92 18.68
C ARG A 120 -0.44 16.66 17.22
N ILE A 121 0.32 15.77 16.59
CA ILE A 121 0.19 15.43 15.18
C ILE A 121 -0.41 14.04 15.05
N GLY A 122 -1.62 13.96 14.50
CA GLY A 122 -2.32 12.70 14.26
C GLY A 122 -2.08 12.13 12.88
N PHE A 123 -2.19 10.80 12.76
CA PHE A 123 -2.26 10.09 11.49
C PHE A 123 -2.79 8.67 11.70
N ASP A 124 -3.28 8.04 10.63
CA ASP A 124 -3.62 6.63 10.64
C ASP A 124 -2.33 5.77 10.65
N GLY A 125 -2.05 5.13 11.78
CA GLY A 125 -0.86 4.30 11.97
C GLY A 125 -0.79 3.06 11.07
N ARG A 126 -1.85 2.72 10.34
CA ARG A 126 -1.77 1.68 9.31
C ARG A 126 -0.99 2.18 8.09
N LEU A 127 -1.07 3.47 7.76
CA LEU A 127 -0.53 4.03 6.51
C LEU A 127 0.95 4.43 6.60
N PHE A 128 1.54 4.41 7.79
CA PHE A 128 2.93 4.78 8.02
C PHE A 128 3.73 3.61 8.56
N THR A 129 4.95 3.47 8.04
CA THR A 129 5.89 2.44 8.49
C THR A 129 6.56 2.84 9.80
N VAL A 130 7.08 1.86 10.53
CA VAL A 130 7.88 2.11 11.73
C VAL A 130 9.06 3.02 11.42
N GLY A 131 9.72 2.81 10.28
CA GLY A 131 10.84 3.63 9.83
C GLY A 131 10.43 5.09 9.61
N GLN A 132 9.32 5.33 8.91
CA GLN A 132 8.79 6.68 8.67
C GLN A 132 8.44 7.40 9.98
N VAL A 133 7.73 6.72 10.89
CA VAL A 133 7.34 7.31 12.19
C VAL A 133 8.56 7.62 13.04
N ARG A 134 9.57 6.74 13.08
CA ARG A 134 10.82 7.00 13.83
C ARG A 134 11.60 8.17 13.23
N ALA A 135 11.69 8.26 11.91
CA ALA A 135 12.32 9.39 11.23
C ALA A 135 11.58 10.70 11.52
N MET A 136 10.24 10.66 11.55
CA MET A 136 9.42 11.82 11.90
C MET A 136 9.59 12.22 13.38
N ALA A 137 9.60 11.26 14.30
CA ALA A 137 9.84 11.50 15.73
C ALA A 137 11.22 12.13 15.96
N LYS A 138 12.27 11.61 15.31
CA LYS A 138 13.62 12.20 15.36
C LYS A 138 13.62 13.63 14.82
N PHE A 139 12.98 13.87 13.69
CA PHE A 139 12.92 15.18 13.05
C PHE A 139 12.19 16.24 13.91
N PHE A 140 11.17 15.82 14.67
CA PHE A 140 10.38 16.71 15.52
C PHE A 140 10.84 16.82 16.97
N TYR A 141 11.94 16.17 17.34
CA TYR A 141 12.41 16.07 18.72
C TYR A 141 12.59 17.45 19.39
N GLU A 142 13.25 18.40 18.73
CA GLU A 142 13.51 19.75 19.27
C GLU A 142 12.23 20.55 19.56
N LYS A 143 11.18 20.34 18.77
CA LYS A 143 9.87 20.98 18.96
C LYS A 143 8.97 20.21 19.93
N ASN A 144 9.41 19.06 20.41
CA ASN A 144 8.63 18.20 21.31
C ASN A 144 7.22 17.88 20.75
N PHE A 145 7.09 17.64 19.43
CA PHE A 145 5.79 17.26 18.87
C PHE A 145 5.41 15.85 19.30
N LEU A 146 4.13 15.67 19.62
CA LEU A 146 3.55 14.41 20.06
C LEU A 146 2.88 13.71 18.88
N LEU A 147 3.42 12.56 18.47
CA LEU A 147 2.89 11.78 17.36
C LEU A 147 1.79 10.82 17.84
N ASN A 148 0.58 10.93 17.27
CA ASN A 148 -0.54 10.05 17.58
C ASN A 148 -0.90 9.19 16.35
N SER A 149 -0.45 7.93 16.36
CA SER A 149 -0.70 6.95 15.30
C SER A 149 -1.99 6.14 15.47
N ALA A 150 -2.78 6.38 16.53
CA ALA A 150 -3.96 5.57 16.86
C ALA A 150 -5.27 6.17 16.29
N THR A 151 -5.15 7.12 15.36
CA THR A 151 -6.28 7.97 14.97
C THR A 151 -6.59 7.82 13.48
N ASP A 152 -7.49 6.91 13.10
CA ASP A 152 -8.12 6.91 11.78
C ASP A 152 -9.35 7.84 11.82
N LEU A 153 -9.14 9.12 11.56
CA LEU A 153 -10.24 10.09 11.52
C LEU A 153 -11.10 9.93 10.26
N ILE A 154 -10.55 9.35 9.18
CA ILE A 154 -11.23 9.32 7.89
C ILE A 154 -12.29 8.23 7.84
N ALA A 155 -12.11 7.09 8.52
CA ALA A 155 -13.13 6.02 8.53
C ALA A 155 -14.51 6.49 8.99
N GLY A 156 -14.59 7.40 9.97
CA GLY A 156 -15.87 7.96 10.43
C GLY A 156 -16.48 8.98 9.47
N LEU A 157 -15.66 9.61 8.63
CA LEU A 157 -16.08 10.69 7.72
C LEU A 157 -16.42 10.17 6.32
N TRP A 158 -15.77 9.10 5.87
CA TRP A 158 -15.96 8.50 4.56
C TRP A 158 -17.05 7.41 4.60
N THR A 159 -18.30 7.84 4.70
CA THR A 159 -19.47 6.95 4.90
C THR A 159 -19.74 6.00 3.74
N ASN A 160 -19.39 6.39 2.51
CA ASN A 160 -19.51 5.61 1.28
C ASN A 160 -18.17 5.00 0.82
N ARG A 161 -17.26 4.70 1.75
CA ARG A 161 -15.94 4.14 1.43
C ARG A 161 -16.07 2.81 0.70
N PRO A 162 -15.44 2.63 -0.48
CA PRO A 162 -15.49 1.37 -1.21
C PRO A 162 -14.99 0.21 -0.34
N PRO A 163 -15.60 -0.98 -0.42
CA PRO A 163 -15.10 -2.14 0.30
C PRO A 163 -13.74 -2.59 -0.26
N LEU A 164 -12.99 -3.38 0.52
CA LEU A 164 -11.81 -4.05 -0.02
C LEU A 164 -12.21 -5.01 -1.15
N PRO A 165 -11.37 -5.15 -2.20
CA PRO A 165 -11.63 -6.04 -3.32
C PRO A 165 -11.83 -7.50 -2.89
N ARG A 166 -12.71 -8.21 -3.61
CA ARG A 166 -13.10 -9.60 -3.33
C ARG A 166 -12.78 -10.56 -4.47
N ALA A 167 -11.94 -10.16 -5.41
CA ALA A 167 -11.54 -11.00 -6.55
C ALA A 167 -10.94 -12.33 -6.07
N PRO A 168 -11.29 -13.48 -6.69
CA PRO A 168 -10.80 -14.78 -6.25
C PRO A 168 -9.28 -14.90 -6.44
N LEU A 169 -8.61 -15.57 -5.50
CA LEU A 169 -7.21 -15.93 -5.62
C LEU A 169 -7.07 -17.14 -6.53
N PHE A 170 -5.96 -17.17 -7.26
CA PHE A 170 -5.56 -18.33 -8.04
C PHE A 170 -4.11 -18.72 -7.76
N GLU A 171 -3.82 -20.00 -7.96
CA GLU A 171 -2.48 -20.55 -7.84
C GLU A 171 -1.63 -20.10 -9.04
N HIS A 172 -0.39 -19.67 -8.79
CA HIS A 172 0.62 -19.46 -9.81
C HIS A 172 1.41 -20.77 -10.01
N PRO A 173 1.22 -21.49 -11.13
CA PRO A 173 1.80 -22.81 -11.32
C PRO A 173 3.33 -22.85 -11.18
N VAL A 174 3.87 -23.95 -10.63
CA VAL A 174 5.32 -24.16 -10.48
C VAL A 174 6.06 -24.16 -11.82
N LYS A 175 5.39 -24.52 -12.93
CA LYS A 175 5.98 -24.42 -14.27
C LYS A 175 6.40 -22.98 -14.63
N TYR A 176 5.72 -21.98 -14.09
CA TYR A 176 6.06 -20.57 -14.23
C TYR A 176 6.93 -20.05 -13.07
N ALA A 177 6.56 -20.39 -11.83
CA ALA A 177 7.25 -19.91 -10.63
C ALA A 177 8.67 -20.49 -10.45
N GLY A 178 8.95 -21.65 -11.04
CA GLY A 178 10.20 -22.39 -10.94
C GLY A 178 10.49 -23.07 -9.60
N ALA A 179 9.82 -22.67 -8.52
CA ALA A 179 9.91 -23.31 -7.20
C ALA A 179 8.53 -23.39 -6.52
N GLY A 180 8.25 -24.52 -5.88
CA GLY A 180 7.04 -24.72 -5.07
C GLY A 180 7.10 -24.04 -3.70
N ARG A 181 5.94 -23.89 -3.05
CA ARG A 181 5.82 -23.25 -1.72
C ARG A 181 6.72 -23.88 -0.65
N PRO A 182 6.83 -25.23 -0.54
CA PRO A 182 7.69 -25.83 0.49
C PRO A 182 9.16 -25.42 0.36
N LYS A 183 9.68 -25.34 -0.88
CA LYS A 183 11.06 -24.91 -1.14
C LYS A 183 11.27 -23.43 -0.77
N LYS A 184 10.33 -22.56 -1.12
CA LYS A 184 10.39 -21.12 -0.77
C LYS A 184 10.31 -20.90 0.75
N LEU A 185 9.38 -21.60 1.42
CA LEU A 185 9.25 -21.56 2.88
C LEU A 185 10.52 -22.06 3.59
N LYS A 186 11.15 -23.12 3.07
CA LYS A 186 12.44 -23.61 3.59
C LYS A 186 13.53 -22.52 3.49
N ALA A 187 13.69 -21.91 2.31
CA ALA A 187 14.68 -20.85 2.11
C ALA A 187 14.44 -19.61 3.00
N VAL A 188 13.18 -19.24 3.25
CA VAL A 188 12.83 -18.18 4.20
C VAL A 188 13.21 -18.58 5.62
N ARG A 189 12.87 -19.79 6.07
CA ARG A 189 13.16 -20.30 7.42
C ARG A 189 14.65 -20.35 7.73
N GLU A 190 15.47 -20.73 6.75
CA GLU A 190 16.94 -20.73 6.86
C GLU A 190 17.50 -19.32 7.13
N LYS A 191 16.83 -18.27 6.66
CA LYS A 191 17.21 -16.86 6.84
C LYS A 191 16.56 -16.18 8.07
N MET A 192 15.73 -16.88 8.84
CA MET A 192 15.07 -16.31 10.03
C MET A 192 16.04 -16.04 11.20
N ALA A 193 17.31 -16.48 11.12
CA ALA A 193 18.41 -16.08 12.00
C ALA A 193 18.07 -16.04 13.51
N GLY A 194 17.48 -17.12 14.04
CA GLY A 194 17.11 -17.23 15.46
C GLY A 194 15.70 -16.73 15.81
N ALA A 195 15.03 -16.00 14.93
CA ALA A 195 13.63 -15.63 15.10
C ALA A 195 12.73 -16.88 15.07
N THR A 196 11.67 -16.86 15.87
CA THR A 196 10.66 -17.93 15.85
C THR A 196 9.57 -17.67 14.82
N HIS A 197 9.35 -16.40 14.49
CA HIS A 197 8.38 -15.93 13.50
C HIS A 197 8.99 -14.84 12.61
N TYR A 198 8.52 -14.75 11.37
CA TYR A 198 8.84 -13.66 10.45
C TYR A 198 7.53 -13.08 9.91
N LEU A 199 7.35 -11.76 10.07
CA LEU A 199 6.20 -11.02 9.57
C LEU A 199 6.52 -10.43 8.20
N ILE A 200 5.64 -10.71 7.24
CA ILE A 200 5.63 -10.09 5.92
C ILE A 200 4.37 -9.23 5.82
N SER A 201 4.57 -7.94 5.57
CA SER A 201 3.51 -6.96 5.35
C SER A 201 3.30 -6.62 3.88
N THR A 202 4.25 -6.88 3.01
CA THR A 202 4.17 -6.53 1.57
C THR A 202 3.38 -7.58 0.78
N LEU A 203 2.54 -7.09 -0.16
CA LEU A 203 1.60 -7.94 -0.89
C LEU A 203 2.29 -8.86 -1.91
N ASP A 204 3.31 -8.35 -2.58
CA ASP A 204 4.07 -9.05 -3.61
C ASP A 204 4.97 -10.15 -2.99
N ASP A 205 5.54 -9.92 -1.82
CA ASP A 205 6.27 -10.93 -1.06
C ASP A 205 5.36 -12.08 -0.61
N THR A 206 4.16 -11.77 -0.11
CA THR A 206 3.15 -12.77 0.23
C THR A 206 2.72 -13.58 -1.00
N ALA A 207 2.44 -12.90 -2.12
CA ALA A 207 2.08 -13.52 -3.40
C ALA A 207 3.20 -14.42 -3.95
N TRP A 208 4.46 -13.98 -3.85
CA TRP A 208 5.63 -14.74 -4.29
C TRP A 208 5.87 -15.97 -3.42
N LEU A 209 5.84 -15.82 -2.09
CA LEU A 209 6.13 -16.91 -1.15
C LEU A 209 5.15 -18.07 -1.31
N PHE A 210 3.87 -17.75 -1.44
CA PHE A 210 2.81 -18.74 -1.55
C PHE A 210 2.44 -19.11 -2.99
N ASN A 211 3.14 -18.62 -4.03
CA ASN A 211 2.74 -18.84 -5.42
C ASN A 211 1.24 -18.59 -5.62
N LEU A 212 0.75 -17.46 -5.12
CA LEU A 212 -0.63 -17.02 -5.26
C LEU A 212 -0.66 -15.72 -6.03
N ARG A 213 -1.75 -15.47 -6.75
CA ARG A 213 -2.03 -14.20 -7.41
C ARG A 213 -3.47 -13.81 -7.15
N GLY A 214 -3.73 -12.51 -7.26
CA GLY A 214 -5.06 -11.91 -7.13
C GLY A 214 -5.21 -10.74 -8.08
N ALA A 215 -6.26 -9.95 -7.89
CA ALA A 215 -6.57 -8.79 -8.71
C ALA A 215 -7.09 -7.63 -7.84
N ASP A 216 -6.55 -7.49 -6.62
CA ASP A 216 -7.02 -6.44 -5.70
C ASP A 216 -6.48 -5.07 -6.04
N VAL A 217 -5.32 -5.03 -6.70
CA VAL A 217 -4.65 -3.80 -7.09
C VAL A 217 -4.57 -3.78 -8.60
N ALA A 218 -5.06 -2.71 -9.22
CA ALA A 218 -4.99 -2.57 -10.68
C ALA A 218 -3.53 -2.70 -11.16
N CYS A 219 -3.33 -3.39 -12.28
CA CYS A 219 -2.02 -3.67 -12.89
C CYS A 219 -1.04 -4.51 -12.04
N ASN A 220 -1.38 -4.84 -10.79
CA ASN A 220 -0.53 -5.61 -9.88
C ASN A 220 -1.27 -6.90 -9.46
N PRO A 221 -0.81 -8.10 -9.85
CA PRO A 221 -1.54 -9.34 -9.61
C PRO A 221 -1.39 -9.87 -8.17
N VAL A 222 -1.69 -9.00 -7.19
CA VAL A 222 -1.54 -9.21 -5.75
C VAL A 222 -2.90 -9.14 -5.05
N PHE A 223 -2.91 -9.42 -3.75
CA PHE A 223 -4.12 -9.46 -2.92
C PHE A 223 -3.79 -8.99 -1.50
N TYR A 224 -4.72 -8.26 -0.87
CA TYR A 224 -4.58 -7.78 0.51
C TYR A 224 -4.41 -8.95 1.47
N ALA A 225 -3.22 -9.06 2.05
CA ALA A 225 -2.87 -10.10 3.00
C ALA A 225 -1.66 -9.74 3.85
N TYR A 226 -1.60 -10.35 5.04
CA TYR A 226 -0.37 -10.45 5.83
C TYR A 226 0.08 -11.90 5.92
N THR A 227 1.37 -12.11 6.11
CA THR A 227 1.93 -13.45 6.32
C THR A 227 2.77 -13.50 7.58
N ILE A 228 2.58 -14.55 8.38
CA ILE A 228 3.52 -14.94 9.44
C ILE A 228 4.13 -16.28 9.05
N VAL A 229 5.45 -16.33 8.91
CA VAL A 229 6.19 -17.60 8.73
C VAL A 229 6.72 -18.03 10.09
N GLY A 230 6.31 -19.21 10.56
CA GLY A 230 6.91 -19.86 11.74
C GLY A 230 7.87 -20.99 11.35
N LYS A 231 8.51 -21.59 12.36
CA LYS A 231 9.48 -22.68 12.17
C LYS A 231 8.92 -23.90 11.41
N LYS A 232 7.65 -24.26 11.65
CA LYS A 232 7.00 -25.46 11.05
C LYS A 232 5.78 -25.13 10.18
N LYS A 233 5.02 -24.09 10.54
CA LYS A 233 3.79 -23.68 9.85
C LYS A 233 3.92 -22.25 9.34
N ALA A 234 3.03 -21.83 8.46
CA ALA A 234 2.85 -20.43 8.09
C ALA A 234 1.37 -20.05 8.22
N TRP A 235 1.09 -18.77 8.46
CA TRP A 235 -0.25 -18.23 8.57
C TRP A 235 -0.44 -17.14 7.53
N LEU A 236 -1.50 -17.28 6.74
CA LEU A 236 -1.90 -16.32 5.72
C LEU A 236 -3.18 -15.62 6.20
N PHE A 237 -3.08 -14.33 6.49
CA PHE A 237 -4.19 -13.47 6.93
C PHE A 237 -4.81 -12.84 5.71
N VAL A 238 -5.95 -13.36 5.27
CA VAL A 238 -6.61 -12.98 4.01
C VAL A 238 -8.12 -13.06 4.17
N ASN A 239 -8.89 -12.38 3.32
CA ASN A 239 -10.31 -12.66 3.23
C ASN A 239 -10.53 -14.09 2.68
N LYS A 240 -10.99 -14.99 3.55
CA LYS A 240 -11.18 -16.42 3.25
C LYS A 240 -12.14 -16.66 2.09
N SER A 241 -13.15 -15.80 1.89
CA SER A 241 -14.12 -15.95 0.80
C SER A 241 -13.47 -15.88 -0.59
N LYS A 242 -12.25 -15.35 -0.67
CA LYS A 242 -11.50 -15.22 -1.91
C LYS A 242 -10.71 -16.48 -2.27
N VAL A 243 -10.59 -17.46 -1.37
CA VAL A 243 -9.76 -18.66 -1.58
C VAL A 243 -10.65 -19.84 -1.93
N PRO A 244 -10.61 -20.36 -3.18
CA PRO A 244 -11.38 -21.53 -3.57
C PRO A 244 -11.07 -22.75 -2.68
N GLN A 245 -12.07 -23.58 -2.39
CA GLN A 245 -11.93 -24.73 -1.47
C GLN A 245 -10.78 -25.68 -1.87
N LYS A 246 -10.65 -26.01 -3.16
CA LYS A 246 -9.52 -26.84 -3.66
C LYS A 246 -8.16 -26.21 -3.36
N LEU A 247 -8.04 -24.89 -3.49
CA LEU A 247 -6.81 -24.17 -3.18
C LEU A 247 -6.54 -24.15 -1.66
N MET A 248 -7.59 -23.98 -0.85
CA MET A 248 -7.51 -24.03 0.60
C MET A 248 -6.93 -25.37 1.10
N HIS A 249 -7.39 -26.49 0.53
CA HIS A 249 -6.85 -27.82 0.87
C HIS A 249 -5.37 -27.97 0.49
N LYS A 250 -4.96 -27.48 -0.70
CA LYS A 250 -3.55 -27.48 -1.12
C LYS A 250 -2.68 -26.65 -0.16
N LEU A 251 -3.11 -25.44 0.19
CA LEU A 251 -2.40 -24.57 1.12
C LEU A 251 -2.25 -25.23 2.49
N ASN A 252 -3.30 -25.86 3.00
CA ASN A 252 -3.25 -26.56 4.29
C ASN A 252 -2.26 -27.74 4.25
N LYS A 253 -2.22 -28.50 3.14
CA LYS A 253 -1.25 -29.58 2.93
C LYS A 253 0.19 -29.07 2.90
N ASP A 254 0.41 -27.87 2.36
CA ASP A 254 1.71 -27.18 2.37
C ASP A 254 2.04 -26.53 3.74
N GLY A 255 1.21 -26.73 4.77
CA GLY A 255 1.42 -26.20 6.12
C GLY A 255 1.04 -24.73 6.30
N ILE A 256 0.18 -24.20 5.42
CA ILE A 256 -0.27 -22.80 5.38
C ILE A 256 -1.70 -22.71 5.92
N ILE A 257 -1.86 -22.01 7.05
CA ILE A 257 -3.13 -21.86 7.77
C ILE A 257 -3.76 -20.52 7.41
N LEU A 258 -5.02 -20.53 6.93
CA LEU A 258 -5.75 -19.32 6.64
C LEU A 258 -6.37 -18.70 7.91
N LYS A 259 -6.16 -17.40 8.09
CA LYS A 259 -6.77 -16.57 9.14
C LYS A 259 -7.50 -15.37 8.51
N PRO A 260 -8.55 -14.83 9.15
CA PRO A 260 -9.17 -13.59 8.67
C PRO A 260 -8.14 -12.45 8.58
N TYR A 261 -8.24 -11.61 7.54
CA TYR A 261 -7.32 -10.49 7.32
C TYR A 261 -7.16 -9.58 8.56
N ASN A 262 -8.28 -9.21 9.19
CA ASN A 262 -8.29 -8.33 10.37
C ASN A 262 -7.84 -9.01 11.68
N SER A 263 -7.56 -10.32 11.69
CA SER A 263 -7.18 -11.04 12.92
C SER A 263 -5.67 -11.05 13.19
N LEU A 264 -4.86 -10.32 12.41
CA LEU A 264 -3.40 -10.29 12.59
C LEU A 264 -3.02 -9.82 14.00
N ASN A 265 -3.54 -8.67 14.44
CA ASN A 265 -3.17 -8.10 15.73
C ASN A 265 -3.58 -9.02 16.90
N THR A 266 -4.76 -9.61 16.82
CA THR A 266 -5.20 -10.63 17.79
C THR A 266 -4.27 -11.85 17.80
N PHE A 267 -3.76 -12.26 16.65
CA PHE A 267 -2.80 -13.36 16.57
C PHE A 267 -1.45 -12.96 17.21
N LEU A 268 -0.94 -11.78 16.90
CA LEU A 268 0.33 -11.26 17.44
C LEU A 268 0.28 -11.15 18.97
N ASN A 269 -0.81 -10.61 19.51
CA ASN A 269 -1.02 -10.49 20.96
C ASN A 269 -1.12 -11.84 21.69
N LYS A 270 -1.45 -12.93 20.99
CA LYS A 270 -1.60 -14.28 21.56
C LYS A 270 -0.35 -15.14 21.45
N LEU A 271 0.73 -14.63 20.85
CA LEU A 271 1.99 -15.36 20.76
C LEU A 271 2.62 -15.51 22.15
N GLY A 272 3.06 -16.73 22.48
CA GLY A 272 3.65 -17.04 23.80
C GLY A 272 4.93 -16.24 24.09
N LYS A 273 5.34 -16.19 25.37
CA LYS A 273 6.49 -15.40 25.85
C LYS A 273 7.79 -15.64 25.07
N ASN A 274 8.06 -16.88 24.64
CA ASN A 274 9.26 -17.26 23.89
C ASN A 274 9.17 -16.98 22.37
N SER A 275 8.29 -16.06 21.96
CA SER A 275 8.13 -15.70 20.55
C SER A 275 9.02 -14.52 20.21
N HIS A 276 9.86 -14.69 19.20
CA HIS A 276 10.67 -13.61 18.64
C HIS A 276 10.30 -13.42 17.17
N ILE A 277 9.79 -12.24 16.85
CA ILE A 277 9.18 -11.89 15.58
C ILE A 277 10.14 -10.97 14.84
N LEU A 278 10.71 -11.48 13.76
CA LEU A 278 11.47 -10.67 12.81
C LEU A 278 10.51 -9.78 12.03
N ILE A 279 10.79 -8.49 12.01
CA ILE A 279 10.05 -7.49 11.23
C ILE A 279 11.02 -6.64 10.41
N ASP A 280 10.54 -6.14 9.29
CA ASP A 280 11.19 -5.07 8.54
C ASP A 280 10.50 -3.73 8.86
N LYS A 281 11.24 -2.78 9.47
CA LYS A 281 10.72 -1.46 9.83
C LYS A 281 10.38 -0.59 8.62
N SER A 282 10.98 -0.88 7.47
CA SER A 282 10.77 -0.12 6.23
C SER A 282 9.42 -0.43 5.58
N SER A 283 8.80 -1.57 5.90
CA SER A 283 7.53 -2.01 5.31
C SER A 283 6.42 -2.28 6.33
N THR A 284 6.77 -2.55 7.60
CA THR A 284 5.78 -2.84 8.64
C THR A 284 5.15 -1.53 9.13
N SER A 285 3.81 -1.47 9.14
CA SER A 285 3.08 -0.31 9.66
C SER A 285 3.27 -0.15 11.17
N ILE A 286 3.23 1.09 11.67
CA ILE A 286 3.38 1.35 13.11
C ILE A 286 2.24 0.74 13.93
N GLN A 287 1.05 0.60 13.34
CA GLN A 287 -0.10 -0.06 13.97
C GLN A 287 0.20 -1.54 14.26
N VAL A 288 0.76 -2.25 13.28
CA VAL A 288 1.12 -3.67 13.45
C VAL A 288 2.28 -3.82 14.43
N TYR A 289 3.27 -2.92 14.36
CA TYR A 289 4.39 -2.87 15.31
C TYR A 289 3.95 -2.67 16.76
N ASN A 290 2.92 -1.87 16.99
CA ASN A 290 2.39 -1.60 18.32
C ASN A 290 1.55 -2.76 18.87
N ALA A 291 1.10 -3.69 18.03
CA ALA A 291 0.47 -4.94 18.45
C ALA A 291 1.47 -6.04 18.82
N ILE A 292 2.77 -5.75 18.91
CA ILE A 292 3.79 -6.69 19.32
C ILE A 292 4.46 -6.17 20.59
N GLU A 293 4.56 -7.02 21.63
CA GLU A 293 5.37 -6.75 22.83
C GLU A 293 6.82 -6.46 22.44
N LYS A 294 7.42 -5.41 23.00
CA LYS A 294 8.69 -4.86 22.48
C LYS A 294 9.85 -5.84 22.60
N GLU A 295 9.83 -6.67 23.63
CA GLU A 295 10.82 -7.72 23.93
C GLU A 295 10.78 -8.86 22.91
N LYS A 296 9.63 -9.03 22.24
CA LYS A 296 9.43 -10.05 21.19
C LYS A 296 9.92 -9.59 19.83
N ILE A 297 10.29 -8.33 19.64
CA ILE A 297 10.62 -7.79 18.31
C ILE A 297 12.10 -7.98 17.99
N ILE A 298 12.37 -8.67 16.88
CA ILE A 298 13.68 -8.65 16.23
C ILE A 298 13.61 -7.72 15.02
N ASN A 299 14.49 -6.74 14.99
CA ASN A 299 14.60 -5.84 13.85
C ASN A 299 15.48 -6.50 12.78
N GLY A 300 14.93 -6.70 11.58
CA GLY A 300 15.65 -7.25 10.44
C GLY A 300 15.30 -6.54 9.15
N SER A 301 15.82 -7.06 8.04
CA SER A 301 15.44 -6.68 6.69
C SER A 301 14.46 -7.69 6.10
N ASN A 302 13.75 -7.29 5.05
CA ASN A 302 12.89 -8.19 4.29
C ASN A 302 13.68 -9.39 3.72
N ILE A 303 13.30 -10.61 4.14
CA ILE A 303 13.96 -11.86 3.73
C ILE A 303 13.57 -12.26 2.31
N THR A 304 12.32 -12.03 1.90
CA THR A 304 11.77 -12.48 0.61
C THR A 304 12.18 -11.58 -0.54
N ALA A 305 12.39 -10.29 -0.31
CA ALA A 305 12.83 -9.31 -1.31
C ALA A 305 14.11 -9.75 -2.07
N PRO A 306 15.25 -10.05 -1.41
CA PRO A 306 16.45 -10.53 -2.12
C PRO A 306 16.24 -11.91 -2.77
N LEU A 307 15.43 -12.79 -2.17
CA LEU A 307 15.15 -14.11 -2.72
C LEU A 307 14.38 -14.05 -4.05
N LYS A 308 13.42 -13.12 -4.18
CA LYS A 308 12.66 -12.91 -5.43
C LYS A 308 13.33 -11.94 -6.41
N ALA A 309 14.34 -11.19 -5.94
CA ALA A 309 15.12 -10.31 -6.80
C ALA A 309 15.92 -11.10 -7.84
N VAL A 310 16.50 -12.24 -7.43
CA VAL A 310 17.26 -13.15 -8.32
C VAL A 310 16.33 -14.18 -8.94
N LYS A 311 16.04 -14.03 -10.24
CA LYS A 311 15.10 -14.90 -10.97
C LYS A 311 15.75 -16.25 -11.26
N ASN A 312 15.00 -17.33 -11.08
CA ASN A 312 15.48 -18.66 -11.47
C ASN A 312 15.42 -18.85 -12.99
N LYS A 313 16.02 -19.95 -13.49
CA LYS A 313 16.07 -20.25 -14.94
C LYS A 313 14.69 -20.31 -15.60
N LYS A 314 13.67 -20.85 -14.90
CA LYS A 314 12.29 -20.94 -15.42
C LYS A 314 11.62 -19.57 -15.48
N GLU A 315 11.77 -18.76 -14.42
CA GLU A 315 11.25 -17.38 -14.40
C GLU A 315 11.89 -16.53 -15.50
N THR A 316 13.21 -16.64 -15.69
CA THR A 316 13.95 -15.87 -16.72
C THR A 316 13.55 -16.31 -18.13
N ALA A 317 13.42 -17.62 -18.38
CA ALA A 317 12.96 -18.13 -19.66
C ALA A 317 11.53 -17.67 -19.98
N LEU A 318 10.64 -17.69 -18.99
CA LEU A 318 9.28 -17.18 -19.14
C LEU A 318 9.27 -15.68 -19.44
N LEU A 319 10.08 -14.88 -18.73
CA LEU A 319 10.19 -13.44 -19.00
C LEU A 319 10.61 -13.17 -20.44
N ARG A 320 11.60 -13.88 -20.99
CA ARG A 320 11.99 -13.75 -22.40
C ARG A 320 10.85 -14.07 -23.35
N GLN A 321 10.13 -15.17 -23.10
CA GLN A 321 8.97 -15.54 -23.92
C GLN A 321 7.86 -14.49 -23.84
N THR A 322 7.60 -13.93 -22.67
CA THR A 322 6.63 -12.85 -22.48
C THR A 322 7.05 -11.59 -23.24
N MET A 323 8.32 -11.19 -23.18
CA MET A 323 8.83 -10.01 -23.90
C MET A 323 8.74 -10.19 -25.42
N VAL A 324 8.93 -11.40 -25.95
CA VAL A 324 8.71 -11.67 -27.40
C VAL A 324 7.24 -11.47 -27.78
N LYS A 325 6.31 -11.93 -26.95
CA LYS A 325 4.87 -11.73 -27.19
C LYS A 325 4.48 -10.26 -27.10
N ASP A 326 4.99 -9.56 -26.10
CA ASP A 326 4.77 -8.13 -25.88
C ASP A 326 5.30 -7.31 -27.07
N GLY A 327 6.53 -7.59 -27.52
CA GLY A 327 7.11 -6.98 -28.72
C GLY A 327 6.29 -7.25 -29.98
N THR A 328 5.73 -8.46 -30.13
CA THR A 328 4.83 -8.78 -31.26
C THR A 328 3.55 -7.94 -31.23
N ALA A 329 2.98 -7.69 -30.05
CA ALA A 329 1.83 -6.82 -29.88
C ALA A 329 2.15 -5.37 -30.25
N LEU A 330 3.29 -4.85 -29.81
CA LEU A 330 3.76 -3.50 -30.16
C LEU A 330 4.01 -3.33 -31.66
N VAL A 331 4.65 -4.29 -32.32
CA VAL A 331 4.86 -4.25 -33.78
C VAL A 331 3.52 -4.21 -34.53
N ARG A 332 2.54 -5.01 -34.10
CA ARG A 332 1.19 -4.99 -34.69
C ARG A 332 0.51 -3.64 -34.48
N LEU A 333 0.64 -3.05 -33.28
CA LEU A 333 0.10 -1.73 -32.98
C LEU A 333 0.74 -0.66 -33.87
N PHE A 334 2.07 -0.63 -33.96
CA PHE A 334 2.77 0.39 -34.76
C PHE A 334 2.43 0.29 -36.24
N ARG A 335 2.41 -0.93 -36.80
CA ARG A 335 1.94 -1.12 -38.18
C ARG A 335 0.51 -0.62 -38.36
N TRP A 336 -0.40 -0.89 -37.42
CA TRP A 336 -1.77 -0.36 -37.52
C TRP A 336 -1.80 1.17 -37.45
N LEU A 337 -1.02 1.76 -36.54
CA LEU A 337 -0.99 3.20 -36.30
C LEU A 337 -0.46 3.95 -37.53
N GLU A 338 0.67 3.51 -38.09
CA GLU A 338 1.27 4.08 -39.31
C GLU A 338 0.26 4.10 -40.47
N ASN A 339 -0.34 2.94 -40.78
CA ASN A 339 -1.33 2.83 -41.86
C ASN A 339 -2.61 3.65 -41.61
N THR A 340 -2.96 3.91 -40.34
CA THR A 340 -4.16 4.67 -39.99
C THR A 340 -3.89 6.17 -40.06
N LEU A 341 -2.70 6.62 -39.64
CA LEU A 341 -2.29 8.03 -39.68
C LEU A 341 -2.16 8.58 -41.09
N GLU A 342 -1.84 7.73 -42.08
CA GLU A 342 -1.90 8.11 -43.51
C GLU A 342 -3.31 8.47 -43.97
N LYS A 343 -4.34 8.00 -43.27
CA LYS A 343 -5.75 8.13 -43.67
C LYS A 343 -6.51 9.11 -42.80
N ARG A 344 -6.21 9.17 -41.50
CA ARG A 344 -6.86 10.06 -40.55
C ARG A 344 -6.03 10.27 -39.27
N PRO A 345 -6.28 11.37 -38.54
CA PRO A 345 -5.84 11.49 -37.15
C PRO A 345 -6.40 10.36 -36.27
N VAL A 346 -5.60 9.97 -35.27
CA VAL A 346 -5.95 8.94 -34.28
C VAL A 346 -5.86 9.55 -32.88
N PRO A 347 -6.96 9.58 -32.10
CA PRO A 347 -6.91 10.03 -30.72
C PRO A 347 -6.06 9.12 -29.84
N GLU A 348 -5.40 9.67 -28.83
CA GLU A 348 -4.55 8.93 -27.88
C GLU A 348 -5.31 7.77 -27.19
N THR A 349 -6.60 7.98 -26.88
CA THR A 349 -7.46 6.96 -26.27
C THR A 349 -7.66 5.76 -27.18
N GLU A 350 -7.75 5.98 -28.49
CA GLU A 350 -7.92 4.90 -29.46
C GLU A 350 -6.63 4.05 -29.55
N VAL A 351 -5.46 4.69 -29.52
CA VAL A 351 -4.17 3.98 -29.48
C VAL A 351 -4.07 3.11 -28.22
N ALA A 352 -4.46 3.65 -27.06
CA ALA A 352 -4.45 2.91 -25.80
C ALA A 352 -5.41 1.70 -25.82
N GLU A 353 -6.60 1.85 -26.40
CA GLU A 353 -7.57 0.75 -26.56
C GLU A 353 -7.08 -0.32 -27.54
N LYS A 354 -6.34 0.08 -28.58
CA LYS A 354 -5.80 -0.83 -29.59
C LYS A 354 -4.64 -1.69 -29.09
N LEU A 355 -3.92 -1.21 -28.07
CA LEU A 355 -2.79 -1.91 -27.45
C LEU A 355 -3.23 -3.08 -26.54
N ILE A 356 -4.46 -3.04 -26.02
CA ILE A 356 -5.06 -4.05 -25.13
C ILE A 356 -5.62 -5.21 -25.95
#